data_AF-A0A7S0LZQ5-F1
#
_entry.id   AF-A0A7S0LZQ5-F1
#
_cell.length_a   1.000
_cell.length_b   1.000
_cell.length_c   1.000
_cell.angle_alpha   90.00
_cell.angle_beta   90.00
_cell.angle_gamma   90.00
#
_symmetry.space_group_name_H-M   'P 1'
#
loop_
_entity.id
_entity.type
_entity.pdbx_description
1 polymer ?
#
loop_
_entity_poly.entity_id
_entity_poly.type
_entity_poly.pdbx_seq_one_letter_code
_entity_poly.pdbx_strand_id
1 'polypeptide(L)'
;VDSAAAKRQAAGVKDAASAEPALRDGSYTRALRLVMARSVTADKIGDALAEQLEPRVKGTGAPVDAFKSFFKSFKTLDAQQEVIFTQTGSTLLVKAPSASTSLASAPLCKALFDVYLG
;
A
#
# COMPACT_ATOMS: atom_id res chain seq x y z
N VAL A 1 -8.70 -10.35 13.21
CA VAL A 1 -9.49 -10.10 11.98
C VAL A 1 -10.95 -10.31 12.31
N ASP A 2 -11.77 -9.27 12.23
CA ASP A 2 -13.20 -9.39 12.52
C ASP A 2 -13.93 -9.89 11.27
N SER A 3 -13.99 -11.22 11.15
CA SER A 3 -14.59 -11.94 10.02
C SER A 3 -16.06 -11.57 9.76
N ALA A 4 -16.73 -10.92 10.73
CA ALA A 4 -18.09 -10.43 10.58
C ALA A 4 -18.19 -9.19 9.68
N ALA A 5 -17.19 -8.30 9.71
CA ALA A 5 -17.17 -7.09 8.89
C ALA A 5 -16.96 -7.42 7.40
N ALA A 6 -16.01 -8.32 7.11
CA ALA A 6 -15.75 -8.80 5.75
C ALA A 6 -16.95 -9.56 5.15
N LYS A 7 -17.66 -10.38 5.94
CA LYS A 7 -18.86 -11.10 5.48
C LYS A 7 -20.03 -10.19 5.13
N ARG A 8 -20.22 -9.08 5.85
CA ARG A 8 -21.35 -8.15 5.61
C ARG A 8 -21.21 -7.35 4.32
N GLN A 9 -19.99 -7.02 3.91
CA GLN A 9 -19.74 -6.26 2.68
C GLN A 9 -19.80 -7.13 1.42
N ALA A 10 -19.39 -8.39 1.49
CA ALA A 10 -19.53 -9.34 0.38
C ALA A 10 -20.99 -9.62 -0.01
N ALA A 11 -21.93 -9.47 0.92
CA ALA A 11 -23.36 -9.66 0.67
C ALA A 11 -24.03 -8.53 -0.16
N GLY A 12 -23.32 -7.43 -0.41
CA GLY A 12 -23.86 -6.26 -1.14
C GLY A 12 -23.47 -6.17 -2.62
N VAL A 13 -22.55 -7.00 -3.11
CA VAL A 13 -22.09 -6.96 -4.51
C VAL A 13 -23.10 -7.73 -5.38
N LYS A 14 -23.88 -7.00 -6.17
CA LYS A 14 -24.94 -7.59 -7.02
C LYS A 14 -24.57 -7.67 -8.49
N ASP A 15 -23.51 -6.97 -8.91
CA ASP A 15 -23.02 -6.88 -10.29
C ASP A 15 -21.55 -6.42 -10.35
N ALA A 16 -20.94 -6.47 -11.55
CA ALA A 16 -19.54 -6.07 -11.74
C ALA A 16 -19.28 -4.58 -11.44
N ALA A 17 -20.30 -3.72 -11.61
CA ALA A 17 -20.22 -2.28 -11.35
C ALA A 17 -20.13 -1.96 -9.84
N SER A 18 -20.70 -2.80 -8.98
CA SER A 18 -20.58 -2.68 -7.51
C SER A 18 -19.36 -3.39 -6.93
N ALA A 19 -18.66 -4.22 -7.72
CA ALA A 19 -17.49 -4.98 -7.27
C ALA A 19 -16.22 -4.11 -7.12
N GLU A 20 -15.95 -3.20 -8.05
CA GLU A 20 -14.75 -2.33 -7.99
C GLU A 20 -14.75 -1.41 -6.75
N PRO A 21 -15.83 -0.67 -6.43
CA PRO A 21 -15.90 0.12 -5.20
C PRO A 21 -15.86 -0.75 -3.94
N ALA A 22 -16.49 -1.93 -3.94
CA ALA A 22 -16.44 -2.84 -2.80
C ALA A 22 -15.02 -3.41 -2.59
N LEU A 23 -14.30 -3.70 -3.68
CA LEU A 23 -12.90 -4.07 -3.61
C LEU A 23 -12.03 -2.88 -3.19
N ARG A 24 -12.29 -1.65 -3.66
CA ARG A 24 -11.49 -0.49 -3.26
C ARG A 24 -11.79 0.03 -1.86
N ASP A 25 -13.00 -0.13 -1.35
CA ASP A 25 -13.46 0.54 -0.12
C ASP A 25 -13.84 -0.46 0.99
N GLY A 26 -13.85 -1.77 0.71
CA GLY A 26 -14.17 -2.82 1.68
C GLY A 26 -13.12 -3.02 2.78
N SER A 27 -13.56 -3.37 3.98
CA SER A 27 -12.74 -3.66 5.16
C SER A 27 -12.22 -5.11 5.12
N TYR A 28 -11.27 -5.35 4.23
CA TYR A 28 -10.59 -6.62 4.13
C TYR A 28 -9.09 -6.39 3.96
N THR A 29 -8.28 -7.38 4.34
CA THR A 29 -6.82 -7.30 4.19
C THR A 29 -6.47 -7.33 2.71
N ARG A 30 -5.64 -6.38 2.27
CA ARG A 30 -5.17 -6.28 0.89
C ARG A 30 -3.66 -6.34 0.84
N ALA A 31 -3.13 -6.91 -0.22
CA ALA A 31 -1.70 -6.91 -0.45
C ALA A 31 -1.37 -6.53 -1.90
N LEU A 32 -0.35 -5.71 -2.06
CA LEU A 32 0.30 -5.42 -3.33
C LEU A 32 1.73 -5.95 -3.25
N ARG A 33 2.15 -6.70 -4.27
CA ARG A 33 3.52 -7.21 -4.38
C ARG A 33 4.19 -6.61 -5.61
N LEU A 34 5.21 -5.79 -5.36
CA LEU A 34 6.07 -5.23 -6.40
C LEU A 34 7.29 -6.14 -6.57
N VAL A 35 7.42 -6.77 -7.73
CA VAL A 35 8.61 -7.56 -8.08
C VAL A 35 9.51 -6.71 -8.97
N MET A 36 10.77 -6.53 -8.58
CA MET A 36 11.70 -5.68 -9.30
C MET A 36 12.13 -6.33 -10.62
N ALA A 37 11.83 -5.67 -11.74
CA ALA A 37 12.28 -6.12 -13.07
C ALA A 37 13.79 -5.92 -13.30
N ARG A 38 14.42 -5.00 -12.56
CA ARG A 38 15.85 -4.68 -12.59
C ARG A 38 16.30 -4.15 -11.24
N SER A 39 17.61 -4.13 -10.99
CA SER A 39 18.15 -3.50 -9.79
C SER A 39 17.94 -1.98 -9.82
N VAL A 40 17.44 -1.42 -8.72
CA VAL A 40 17.24 0.02 -8.52
C VAL A 40 17.68 0.39 -7.11
N THR A 41 18.21 1.59 -6.92
CA THR A 41 18.50 2.09 -5.57
C THR A 41 17.19 2.29 -4.81
N ALA A 42 17.16 1.89 -3.55
CA ALA A 42 15.92 1.85 -2.79
C ALA A 42 15.33 3.26 -2.58
N ASP A 43 16.19 4.25 -2.37
CA ASP A 43 15.83 5.66 -2.26
C ASP A 43 15.00 6.16 -3.46
N LYS A 44 15.38 5.79 -4.69
CA LYS A 44 14.65 6.16 -5.91
C LYS A 44 13.25 5.53 -5.96
N ILE A 45 13.09 4.32 -5.44
CA ILE A 45 11.77 3.68 -5.34
C ILE A 45 10.91 4.42 -4.30
N GLY A 46 11.48 4.73 -3.13
CA GLY A 46 10.81 5.51 -2.10
C GLY A 46 10.40 6.90 -2.58
N ASP A 47 11.28 7.60 -3.30
CA ASP A 47 11.03 8.92 -3.87
C ASP A 47 9.94 8.88 -4.94
N ALA A 48 10.01 7.94 -5.88
CA ALA A 48 9.02 7.80 -6.94
C ALA A 48 7.62 7.45 -6.40
N LEU A 49 7.54 6.56 -5.40
CA LEU A 49 6.28 6.24 -4.74
C LEU A 49 5.76 7.44 -3.94
N ALA A 50 6.62 8.14 -3.20
CA ALA A 50 6.23 9.34 -2.45
C ALA A 50 5.67 10.42 -3.38
N GLU A 51 6.31 10.68 -4.52
CA GLU A 51 5.84 11.65 -5.53
C GLU A 51 4.41 11.34 -6.01
N GLN A 52 4.06 10.06 -6.16
CA GLN A 52 2.70 9.65 -6.50
C GLN A 52 1.72 9.76 -5.32
N LEU A 53 2.19 9.52 -4.09
CA LEU A 53 1.34 9.50 -2.90
C LEU A 53 1.03 10.90 -2.36
N GLU A 54 2.00 11.82 -2.37
CA GLU A 54 1.89 13.18 -1.85
C GLU A 54 0.63 13.94 -2.29
N PRO A 55 0.29 14.03 -3.60
CA PRO A 55 -0.91 14.76 -4.03
C PRO A 55 -2.20 14.10 -3.52
N ARG A 56 -2.20 12.79 -3.27
CA ARG A 56 -3.37 12.01 -2.83
C ARG A 56 -3.60 12.08 -1.32
N VAL A 57 -2.56 12.42 -0.54
CA VAL A 57 -2.61 12.46 0.92
C VAL A 57 -2.40 13.85 1.51
N LYS A 58 -2.28 14.88 0.67
CA LYS A 58 -2.03 16.26 1.12
C LYS A 58 -3.09 16.71 2.14
N GLY A 59 -2.64 17.25 3.27
CA GLY A 59 -3.52 17.73 4.34
C GLY A 59 -4.13 16.65 5.23
N THR A 60 -3.79 15.37 5.02
CA THR A 60 -4.39 14.24 5.79
C THR A 60 -3.55 13.78 6.98
N GLY A 61 -2.35 14.33 7.17
CA GLY A 61 -1.41 13.90 8.22
C GLY A 61 -0.75 12.53 7.94
N ALA A 62 -0.87 12.00 6.72
CA ALA A 62 -0.22 10.74 6.35
C ALA A 62 1.32 10.82 6.49
N PRO A 63 1.98 9.77 7.02
CA PRO A 63 3.41 9.78 7.31
C PRO A 63 4.26 9.46 6.06
N VAL A 64 4.13 10.27 5.00
CA VAL A 64 4.86 10.07 3.74
C VAL A 64 6.38 10.16 3.94
N ASP A 65 6.84 11.04 4.83
CA ASP A 65 8.27 11.16 5.16
C ASP A 65 8.83 9.89 5.82
N ALA A 66 8.04 9.25 6.70
CA ALA A 66 8.43 7.97 7.31
C ALA A 66 8.44 6.85 6.27
N PHE A 67 7.46 6.86 5.34
CA PHE A 67 7.42 5.94 4.21
C PHE A 67 8.67 6.07 3.33
N LYS A 68 9.04 7.30 2.95
CA LYS A 68 10.25 7.59 2.18
C LYS A 68 11.53 7.22 2.93
N SER A 69 11.59 7.51 4.23
CA SER A 69 12.73 7.18 5.09
C SER A 69 12.95 5.68 5.23
N PHE A 70 11.88 4.88 5.20
CA PHE A 70 12.00 3.41 5.19
C PHE A 70 12.85 2.93 4.00
N PHE A 71 12.59 3.43 2.80
CA PHE A 71 13.37 3.04 1.61
C PHE A 71 14.82 3.53 1.65
N LYS A 72 15.09 4.63 2.35
CA LYS A 72 16.45 5.13 2.58
C LYS A 72 17.24 4.29 3.60
N SER A 73 16.59 3.39 4.34
CA SER A 73 17.24 2.54 5.34
C SER A 73 18.00 1.35 4.73
N PHE A 74 17.84 1.08 3.44
CA PHE A 74 18.57 0.05 2.71
C PHE A 74 19.05 0.57 1.34
N LYS A 75 20.04 -0.08 0.75
CA LYS A 75 20.81 0.47 -0.38
C LYS A 75 20.13 0.24 -1.73
N THR A 76 19.74 -1.01 -2.00
CA THR A 76 19.26 -1.45 -3.31
C THR A 76 18.11 -2.43 -3.16
N LEU A 77 17.27 -2.47 -4.19
CA LEU A 77 16.38 -3.59 -4.47
C LEU A 77 16.87 -4.21 -5.78
N ASP A 78 17.36 -5.43 -5.70
CA ASP A 78 17.89 -6.14 -6.85
C ASP A 78 16.79 -6.73 -7.73
N ALA A 79 17.13 -7.09 -8.97
CA ALA A 79 16.21 -7.80 -9.85
C ALA A 79 15.63 -9.04 -9.15
N GLN A 80 14.34 -9.32 -9.39
CA GLN A 80 13.55 -10.39 -8.77
C GLN A 80 13.29 -10.23 -7.26
N GLN A 81 13.85 -9.23 -6.58
CA GLN A 81 13.46 -8.93 -5.21
C GLN A 81 12.07 -8.32 -5.14
N GLU A 82 11.42 -8.48 -3.99
CA GLU A 82 10.04 -8.09 -3.80
C GLU A 82 9.89 -7.03 -2.70
N VAL A 83 8.98 -6.09 -2.94
CA VAL A 83 8.42 -5.23 -1.90
C VAL A 83 6.94 -5.55 -1.77
N ILE A 84 6.52 -5.95 -0.57
CA ILE A 84 5.14 -6.32 -0.27
C ILE A 84 4.53 -5.25 0.61
N PHE A 85 3.43 -4.67 0.15
CA PHE A 85 2.61 -3.73 0.87
C PHE A 85 1.34 -4.44 1.32
N THR A 86 1.07 -4.52 2.62
CA THR A 86 -0.12 -5.16 3.17
C THR A 86 -0.93 -4.16 3.98
N GLN A 87 -2.17 -3.90 3.58
CA GLN A 87 -3.11 -3.13 4.38
C GLN A 87 -3.87 -4.08 5.32
N THR A 88 -3.82 -3.79 6.62
CA THR A 88 -4.69 -4.39 7.64
C THR A 88 -5.41 -3.28 8.38
N GLY A 89 -6.71 -3.13 8.12
CA GLY A 89 -7.47 -1.97 8.62
C GLY A 89 -6.89 -0.66 8.09
N SER A 90 -6.47 0.21 9.01
CA SER A 90 -5.85 1.51 8.71
C SER A 90 -4.32 1.47 8.76
N THR A 91 -3.72 0.27 8.82
CA THR A 91 -2.27 0.10 8.95
C THR A 91 -1.70 -0.46 7.66
N LEU A 92 -0.66 0.20 7.14
CA LEU A 92 0.16 -0.26 6.04
C LEU A 92 1.42 -0.94 6.58
N LEU A 93 1.54 -2.24 6.35
CA LEU A 93 2.78 -2.99 6.54
C LEU A 93 3.58 -2.96 5.24
N VAL A 94 4.84 -2.58 5.30
CA VAL A 94 5.76 -2.62 4.15
C VAL A 94 6.87 -3.60 4.48
N LYS A 95 7.06 -4.61 3.63
CA LYS A 95 8.12 -5.60 3.75
C LYS A 95 9.00 -5.56 2.51
N ALA A 96 10.28 -5.28 2.71
CA ALA A 96 11.35 -5.41 1.73
C ALA A 96 12.26 -6.59 2.15
N PRO A 97 13.24 -7.01 1.31
CA PRO A 97 14.08 -8.16 1.62
C PRO A 97 14.85 -8.06 2.94
N SER A 98 15.33 -6.86 3.27
CA SER A 98 16.19 -6.62 4.45
C SER A 98 15.53 -5.77 5.54
N ALA A 99 14.29 -5.33 5.35
CA ALA A 99 13.64 -4.39 6.26
C ALA A 99 12.12 -4.52 6.23
N SER A 100 11.46 -4.16 7.33
CA SER A 100 10.02 -4.01 7.39
C SER A 100 9.61 -2.83 8.24
N THR A 101 8.50 -2.18 7.91
CA THR A 101 7.90 -1.12 8.73
C THR A 101 6.38 -1.24 8.76
N SER A 102 5.77 -0.56 9.73
CA SER A 102 4.33 -0.46 9.93
C SER A 102 3.93 1.00 10.09
N LEU A 103 2.99 1.47 9.27
CA LEU A 103 2.53 2.85 9.25
C LEU A 103 1.02 2.87 9.48
N ALA A 104 0.58 3.39 10.63
CA ALA A 104 -0.84 3.57 10.94
C ALA A 104 -1.38 4.83 10.23
N SER A 105 -1.95 4.67 9.04
CA SER A 105 -2.52 5.76 8.26
C SER A 105 -3.52 5.26 7.20
N ALA A 106 -4.82 5.45 7.46
CA ALA A 106 -5.85 5.13 6.48
C ALA A 106 -5.70 5.93 5.15
N PRO A 107 -5.37 7.23 5.16
CA PRO A 107 -5.12 7.97 3.92
C PRO A 107 -3.95 7.40 3.12
N LEU A 108 -2.87 6.98 3.78
CA LEU A 108 -1.72 6.37 3.11
C LEU A 108 -2.08 5.01 2.48
N CYS A 109 -2.81 4.17 3.22
CA CYS A 109 -3.32 2.91 2.68
C CYS A 109 -4.16 3.16 1.42
N LYS A 110 -5.16 4.04 1.51
CA LYS A 110 -6.04 4.35 0.39
C LYS A 110 -5.24 4.85 -0.81
N ALA A 111 -4.37 5.84 -0.61
CA ALA A 111 -3.57 6.42 -1.68
C ALA A 111 -2.66 5.39 -2.37
N LEU A 112 -2.04 4.48 -1.61
CA LEU A 112 -1.17 3.46 -2.18
C LEU A 112 -1.93 2.49 -3.09
N PHE A 113 -3.09 2.01 -2.67
CA PHE A 113 -3.88 1.11 -3.50
C PHE A 113 -4.54 1.85 -4.68
N ASP A 114 -4.93 3.11 -4.52
CA ASP A 114 -5.45 3.95 -5.60
C ASP A 114 -4.43 4.20 -6.73
N VAL A 115 -3.11 4.14 -6.46
CA VAL A 115 -2.08 4.25 -7.52
C VAL A 115 -2.13 3.08 -8.50
N TYR A 116 -2.60 1.90 -8.06
CA TYR A 116 -2.60 0.68 -8.87
C TYR A 116 -3.99 0.19 -9.28
N LEU A 117 -5.04 0.59 -8.54
CA LEU A 117 -6.42 0.15 -8.73
C LEU A 117 -7.38 1.30 -9.09
N GLY A 118 -6.85 2.53 -9.21
CA GLY A 118 -7.63 3.75 -9.47
C GLY A 118 -7.67 4.14 -10.94
#